data_AF-A0A261QA28-F1
#
_entry.id   AF-A0A261QA28-F1
#
_cell.length_a   1.000
_cell.length_b   1.000
_cell.length_c   1.000
_cell.angle_alpha   90.00
_cell.angle_beta   90.00
_cell.angle_gamma   90.00
#
_symmetry.space_group_name_H-M   'P 1'
#
loop_
_entity.id
_entity.type
_entity.pdbx_description
1 polymer ?
#
loop_
_entity_poly.entity_id
_entity_poly.type
_entity_poly.pdbx_seq_one_letter_code
_entity_poly.pdbx_strand_id
1 'polypeptide(L)'
;MDFTIAATPILYVTLVLFFFKAISYTPNLDFEAELWATQTAKRFQMAEDLIDSEILLGKDTTQIKALLGEPDHYGRCVWKKDAVNT
;
A
#
# COMPACT_ATOMS: atom_id res chain seq x y z
N MET A 1 -3.54 -35.46 32.49
CA MET A 1 -2.85 -34.20 32.17
C MET A 1 -3.87 -33.36 31.44
N ASP A 2 -4.43 -32.37 32.13
CA ASP A 2 -5.69 -31.76 31.72
C ASP A 2 -5.44 -30.89 30.49
N PHE A 3 -5.89 -31.38 29.34
CA PHE A 3 -5.74 -30.74 28.03
C PHE A 3 -6.12 -29.25 28.06
N THR A 4 -7.09 -28.89 28.89
CA THR A 4 -7.56 -27.52 29.15
C THR A 4 -6.47 -26.58 29.67
N ILE A 5 -5.59 -27.05 30.56
CA ILE A 5 -4.53 -26.21 31.17
C ILE A 5 -3.49 -25.79 30.11
N ALA A 6 -3.23 -26.65 29.13
CA ALA A 6 -2.33 -26.34 28.02
C ALA A 6 -3.06 -25.65 26.85
N ALA A 7 -4.32 -25.99 26.58
CA ALA A 7 -5.07 -25.46 25.44
C ALA A 7 -5.47 -23.98 25.62
N THR A 8 -5.86 -23.56 26.84
CA THR A 8 -6.27 -22.17 27.10
C THR A 8 -5.19 -21.14 26.78
N PRO A 9 -3.93 -21.26 27.26
CA PRO A 9 -2.89 -20.28 26.91
C PRO A 9 -2.53 -20.30 25.42
N ILE A 10 -2.54 -21.46 24.77
CA ILE A 10 -2.28 -21.57 23.32
C ILE A 10 -3.37 -20.84 22.55
N LEU A 11 -4.64 -21.09 22.87
CA LEU A 11 -5.77 -20.45 22.22
C LEU A 11 -5.74 -18.93 22.40
N TYR A 12 -5.42 -18.46 23.61
CA TYR A 12 -5.26 -17.03 23.88
C TYR A 12 -4.16 -16.39 23.00
N VAL A 13 -2.98 -17.00 22.92
CA VAL A 13 -1.88 -16.47 22.09
C VAL A 13 -2.28 -16.46 20.62
N THR A 14 -2.92 -17.51 20.10
CA THR A 14 -3.38 -17.55 18.71
C THR A 14 -4.40 -16.45 18.41
N LEU A 15 -5.34 -16.19 19.32
CA LEU A 15 -6.34 -15.13 19.16
C LEU A 15 -5.69 -13.74 19.13
N VAL A 16 -4.72 -13.51 20.02
CA VAL A 16 -3.98 -12.23 20.08
C VAL A 16 -3.17 -12.02 18.80
N LEU A 17 -2.45 -13.03 18.32
CA LEU A 17 -1.70 -12.94 17.06
C LEU A 17 -2.62 -12.70 15.86
N PHE A 18 -3.77 -13.38 15.82
CA PHE A 18 -4.78 -13.18 14.78
C PHE A 18 -5.35 -11.76 14.81
N PHE A 19 -5.62 -11.21 16.00
CA PHE A 19 -6.12 -9.85 16.17
C PHE A 19 -5.13 -8.81 15.65
N PHE A 20 -3.84 -8.94 15.98
CA PHE A 20 -2.81 -8.05 15.43
C PHE A 20 -2.70 -8.17 13.91
N LYS A 21 -2.76 -9.40 13.36
CA LYS A 21 -2.80 -9.61 11.91
C LYS A 21 -4.00 -8.92 11.25
N ALA A 22 -5.18 -8.99 11.87
CA ALA A 22 -6.40 -8.38 11.35
C ALA A 22 -6.32 -6.84 11.35
N ILE A 23 -5.77 -6.22 12.40
CA ILE A 23 -5.65 -4.75 12.48
C ILE A 23 -4.54 -4.23 11.58
N SER A 24 -3.42 -4.95 11.49
CA SER A 24 -2.28 -4.57 10.65
C SER A 24 -2.44 -4.96 9.18
N TYR A 25 -3.57 -5.58 8.80
CA TYR A 25 -3.84 -5.94 7.42
C TYR A 25 -4.05 -4.68 6.59
N THR A 26 -3.06 -4.36 5.75
CA THR A 26 -3.22 -3.36 4.71
C THR A 26 -3.56 -4.10 3.42
N PRO A 27 -4.71 -3.85 2.79
CA PRO A 27 -5.00 -4.45 1.49
C PRO A 27 -3.99 -3.91 0.47
N ASN A 28 -3.33 -4.81 -0.23
CA ASN A 28 -2.64 -4.47 -1.47
C ASN A 28 -3.71 -4.24 -2.54
N LEU A 29 -3.58 -3.13 -3.25
CA LEU A 29 -4.50 -2.71 -4.29
C LEU A 29 -3.81 -2.85 -5.64
N ASP A 30 -4.57 -3.30 -6.63
CA ASP A 30 -4.10 -3.31 -8.02
C ASP A 30 -3.81 -1.87 -8.47
N PHE A 31 -2.84 -1.72 -9.35
CA PHE A 31 -2.44 -0.41 -9.84
C PHE A 31 -3.51 0.21 -10.74
N GLU A 32 -4.12 1.29 -10.27
CA GLU A 32 -5.04 2.11 -11.05
C GLU A 32 -4.53 3.55 -11.13
N ALA A 33 -4.32 4.06 -12.35
CA ALA A 33 -3.75 5.39 -12.58
C ALA A 33 -4.60 6.54 -11.98
N GLU A 34 -5.93 6.41 -12.01
CA GLU A 34 -6.85 7.39 -11.42
C GLU A 34 -6.76 7.43 -9.89
N LEU A 35 -6.76 6.26 -9.24
CA LEU A 35 -6.55 6.12 -7.79
C LEU A 35 -5.15 6.58 -7.39
N TRP A 36 -4.14 6.29 -8.19
CA TRP A 36 -2.77 6.75 -7.99
C TRP A 36 -2.65 8.28 -8.04
N ALA A 37 -3.39 8.94 -8.93
CA ALA A 37 -3.42 10.40 -9.04
C ALA A 37 -4.21 11.08 -7.92
N THR A 38 -5.35 10.49 -7.52
CA THR A 38 -6.28 11.11 -6.56
C THR A 38 -5.96 10.77 -5.10
N GLN A 39 -5.51 9.54 -4.82
CA GLN A 39 -5.27 9.02 -3.47
C GLN A 39 -3.79 8.87 -3.17
N THR A 40 -3.09 9.99 -3.27
CA THR A 40 -1.73 10.21 -2.77
C THR A 40 -1.30 9.37 -1.59
N ALA A 41 -2.07 9.43 -0.50
CA ALA A 41 -1.70 8.83 0.77
C ALA A 41 -1.71 7.30 0.71
N LYS A 42 -2.38 6.71 -0.28
CA LYS A 42 -2.53 5.25 -0.44
C LYS A 42 -1.67 4.68 -1.57
N ARG A 43 -0.83 5.48 -2.23
CA ARG A 43 0.07 4.99 -3.30
C ARG A 43 0.94 3.81 -2.86
N PHE A 44 1.34 3.77 -1.59
CA PHE A 44 2.12 2.66 -1.04
C PHE A 44 1.38 1.31 -1.11
N GLN A 45 0.04 1.31 -1.13
CA GLN A 45 -0.78 0.09 -1.24
C GLN A 45 -0.82 -0.45 -2.67
N MET A 46 -0.52 0.39 -3.67
CA MET A 46 -0.43 0.02 -5.09
C MET A 46 1.01 -0.21 -5.54
N ALA A 47 2.00 0.28 -4.78
CA ALA A 47 3.43 0.20 -5.11
C ALA A 47 3.91 -1.25 -5.32
N GLU A 48 3.37 -2.18 -4.54
CA GLU A 48 3.71 -3.60 -4.64
C GLU A 48 3.24 -4.19 -5.97
N ASP A 49 2.02 -3.86 -6.41
CA ASP A 49 1.52 -4.29 -7.72
C ASP A 49 2.32 -3.66 -8.88
N LEU A 50 2.76 -2.40 -8.80
CA LEU A 50 3.65 -1.83 -9.85
C LEU A 50 4.95 -2.63 -10.02
N ILE A 51 5.48 -3.20 -8.94
CA ILE A 51 6.71 -3.99 -8.96
C ILE A 51 6.41 -5.37 -9.54
N ASP A 52 5.37 -6.05 -9.02
CA ASP A 52 5.01 -7.41 -9.40
C ASP A 52 4.51 -7.50 -10.85
N SER A 53 3.75 -6.50 -11.30
CA SER A 53 3.20 -6.44 -12.66
C SER A 53 4.23 -6.02 -13.72
N GLU A 54 5.44 -5.60 -13.28
CA GLU A 54 6.52 -5.14 -14.15
C GLU A 54 6.08 -4.07 -15.17
N ILE A 55 4.98 -3.34 -14.92
CA ILE A 55 4.34 -2.42 -15.89
C ILE A 55 5.25 -1.26 -16.33
N LEU A 56 6.29 -1.00 -15.55
CA LEU A 56 7.28 0.04 -15.81
C LEU A 56 8.43 -0.46 -16.69
N LEU A 57 8.63 -1.77 -16.82
CA LEU A 57 9.67 -2.33 -17.67
C LEU A 57 9.38 -2.04 -19.15
N GLY A 58 10.38 -1.51 -19.85
CA GLY A 58 10.28 -1.15 -21.27
C GLY A 58 9.56 0.16 -21.57
N LYS A 59 9.06 0.90 -20.57
CA LYS A 59 8.52 2.26 -20.76
C LYS A 59 9.62 3.31 -20.75
N ASP A 60 9.50 4.30 -21.62
CA ASP A 60 10.35 5.49 -21.57
C ASP A 60 9.97 6.41 -20.39
N THR A 61 10.92 7.23 -19.95
CA THR A 61 10.75 8.24 -18.90
C THR A 61 9.54 9.15 -19.12
N THR A 62 9.19 9.48 -20.36
CA THR A 62 7.99 10.27 -20.68
C THR A 62 6.70 9.50 -20.42
N GLN A 63 6.67 8.21 -20.76
CA GLN A 63 5.53 7.32 -20.55
C GLN A 63 5.33 7.01 -19.07
N ILE A 64 6.43 6.85 -18.32
CA ILE A 64 6.39 6.66 -16.87
C ILE A 64 5.82 7.91 -16.19
N LYS A 65 6.24 9.11 -16.58
CA LYS A 65 5.69 10.37 -16.06
C LYS A 65 4.22 10.57 -16.43
N ALA A 66 3.81 10.16 -17.63
CA ALA A 66 2.40 10.20 -18.03
C ALA A 66 1.52 9.26 -17.18
N LEU A 67 2.08 8.13 -16.72
CA LEU A 67 1.36 7.13 -15.93
C LEU A 67 1.34 7.44 -14.42
N LEU A 68 2.48 7.85 -13.86
CA LEU A 68 2.65 8.04 -12.41
C LEU A 68 2.55 9.51 -11.96
N GLY A 69 2.54 10.43 -12.91
CA GLY A 69 2.68 11.87 -12.69
C GLY A 69 4.16 12.30 -12.62
N GLU A 70 4.37 13.61 -12.54
CA GLU A 70 5.72 14.14 -12.40
C GLU A 70 6.29 13.84 -11.01
N PRO A 71 7.59 13.50 -10.92
CA PRO A 71 8.29 13.41 -9.64
C PRO A 71 8.38 14.81 -9.02
N ASP A 72 8.31 14.91 -7.70
CA ASP A 72 8.48 16.22 -7.04
C ASP A 72 9.93 16.72 -7.13
N HIS A 73 10.13 17.99 -6.80
CA HIS A 73 11.41 18.71 -6.93
C HIS A 73 12.54 18.18 -6.01
N TYR A 74 12.25 17.29 -5.06
CA TYR A 74 13.23 16.69 -4.14
C TYR A 74 13.40 15.17 -4.34
N GLY A 75 12.78 14.58 -5.36
CA GLY A 75 12.70 13.12 -5.49
C GLY A 75 11.90 12.46 -4.34
N ARG A 76 11.10 13.25 -3.63
CA ARG A 76 10.13 12.80 -2.62
C ARG A 76 8.74 12.79 -3.30
N CYS A 77 7.69 12.41 -2.57
CA CYS A 77 6.32 12.53 -3.05
C CYS A 77 5.58 13.54 -2.16
N VAL A 78 5.82 14.84 -2.37
CA VAL A 78 5.13 15.93 -1.68
C VAL A 78 4.06 16.51 -2.59
N TRP A 79 2.83 16.51 -2.09
CA TRP A 79 1.65 16.91 -2.83
C TRP A 79 1.21 18.30 -2.40
N LYS A 80 1.09 19.20 -3.38
CA LYS A 80 0.46 20.49 -3.15
C LYS A 80 -1.04 20.31 -2.95
N LYS A 81 -1.55 20.83 -1.85
CA LYS A 81 -2.96 20.81 -1.46
C LYS A 81 -3.76 21.97 -2.07
N ASP A 82 -3.12 22.78 -2.90
CA ASP A 82 -3.50 24.15 -3.25
C ASP A 82 -3.89 24.32 -4.74
N ALA A 83 -4.57 23.33 -5.32
CA ALA A 83 -5.22 23.46 -6.63
C ALA A 83 -6.76 23.32 -6.58
N VAL A 84 -7.37 23.58 -5.42
CA VAL A 84 -8.79 23.91 -5.31
C VAL A 84 -8.87 25.31 -4.69
N ASN A 85 -9.36 26.25 -5.49
CA ASN A 85 -9.44 27.72 -5.31
C ASN A 85 -8.19 28.53 -5.68
N THR A 86 -8.06 28.85 -6.96
CA THR A 86 -8.26 30.24 -7.44
C THR A 86 -8.85 30.19 -8.84
#